data_AF-A0A8T0YHE9-F1
#
_entry.id   AF-A0A8T0YHE9-F1
#
_cell.length_a   1.000
_cell.length_b   1.000
_cell.length_c   1.000
_cell.angle_alpha   90.00
_cell.angle_beta   90.00
_cell.angle_gamma   90.00
#
_symmetry.space_group_name_H-M   'P 1'
#
loop_
_entity.id
_entity.type
_entity.pdbx_description
1 polymer ?
#
loop_
_entity_poly.entity_id
_entity_poly.type
_entity_poly.pdbx_seq_one_letter_code
_entity_poly.pdbx_strand_id
1 'polypeptide(L)'
;MPKNADICRVLFAALPDHYFKCNYCNKVRRQLPSSGYGNLLSHLRDKHPDYEADYLTHASSLAGNLHSFGFVSEKVANIYHWMEWVVDRNMPLSEVDHPTTRSMSRLKHISSKTLNKYLAATARAVEKEIAKTIPPCGASRVP
;
A
#
# COMPACT_ATOMS: atom_id res chain seq x y z
N MET A 1 -12.63 -4.09 11.83
CA MET A 1 -11.94 -5.38 12.06
C MET A 1 -11.82 -6.11 10.73
N PRO A 2 -10.66 -6.73 10.42
CA PRO A 2 -10.49 -7.51 9.20
C PRO A 2 -11.46 -8.70 9.17
N LYS A 3 -11.97 -9.05 7.99
CA LYS A 3 -12.86 -10.21 7.86
C LYS A 3 -12.03 -11.49 8.03
N ASN A 4 -12.58 -12.48 8.73
CA ASN A 4 -11.91 -13.78 8.93
C ASN A 4 -11.48 -14.43 7.61
N ALA A 5 -12.27 -14.23 6.54
CA ALA A 5 -11.94 -14.68 5.20
C ALA A 5 -10.64 -14.09 4.65
N ASP A 6 -10.39 -12.80 4.91
CA ASP A 6 -9.20 -12.10 4.42
C ASP A 6 -7.94 -12.54 5.18
N ILE A 7 -8.07 -12.71 6.49
CA ILE A 7 -7.01 -13.27 7.34
C ILE A 7 -6.64 -14.68 6.86
N CYS A 8 -7.64 -15.55 6.70
CA CYS A 8 -7.41 -16.92 6.26
C CYS A 8 -6.81 -16.99 4.85
N ARG A 9 -7.18 -16.08 3.94
CA ARG A 9 -6.60 -16.02 2.58
C ARG A 9 -5.10 -15.72 2.59
N VAL A 10 -4.64 -14.90 3.53
CA VAL A 10 -3.24 -14.48 3.61
C VAL A 10 -2.40 -15.52 4.37
N LEU A 11 -2.93 -16.05 5.47
CA LEU A 11 -2.17 -16.89 6.41
C LEU A 11 -2.26 -18.39 6.13
N PHE A 12 -3.11 -18.81 5.18
CA PHE A 12 -3.20 -20.19 4.73
C PHE A 12 -3.07 -20.31 3.22
N ALA A 13 -2.36 -21.34 2.77
CA ALA A 13 -2.42 -21.79 1.40
C ALA A 13 -3.65 -22.68 1.19
N ALA A 14 -4.51 -22.31 0.24
CA ALA A 14 -5.64 -23.15 -0.17
C ALA A 14 -5.14 -24.37 -0.94
N LEU A 15 -5.65 -25.53 -0.58
CA LEU A 15 -5.42 -26.82 -1.24
C LEU A 15 -6.75 -27.34 -1.83
N PRO A 16 -6.71 -28.35 -2.71
CA PRO A 16 -7.92 -29.02 -3.18
C PRO A 16 -8.78 -29.57 -2.03
N ASP A 17 -10.04 -29.89 -2.33
CA ASP A 17 -10.98 -30.57 -1.42
C ASP A 17 -11.18 -29.86 -0.06
N HIS A 18 -11.11 -28.53 -0.09
CA HIS A 18 -11.32 -27.65 1.06
C HIS A 18 -10.32 -27.86 2.20
N TYR A 19 -9.09 -28.21 1.84
CA TYR A 19 -7.96 -28.22 2.75
C TYR A 19 -7.22 -26.88 2.73
N PHE A 20 -6.71 -26.49 3.88
CA PHE A 20 -5.96 -25.26 4.08
C PHE A 20 -4.69 -25.58 4.86
N LYS A 21 -3.54 -25.20 4.30
CA LYS A 21 -2.24 -25.39 4.94
C LYS A 21 -1.82 -24.10 5.62
N CYS A 22 -1.57 -24.15 6.93
CA CYS A 22 -1.08 -23.00 7.69
C CYS A 22 0.31 -22.60 7.20
N ASN A 23 0.53 -21.32 6.87
CA ASN A 23 1.80 -20.84 6.36
C ASN A 23 2.92 -20.80 7.42
N TYR A 24 2.56 -20.78 8.71
CA TYR A 24 3.54 -20.77 9.80
C TYR A 24 4.09 -22.16 10.12
N CYS A 25 3.20 -23.15 10.23
CA CYS A 25 3.55 -24.48 10.77
C CYS A 25 3.27 -25.63 9.80
N ASN A 26 2.85 -25.33 8.57
CA ASN A 26 2.51 -26.31 7.53
C ASN A 26 1.41 -27.33 7.92
N LYS A 27 0.72 -27.15 9.05
CA LYS A 27 -0.40 -28.01 9.44
C LYS A 27 -1.58 -27.81 8.50
N VAL A 28 -2.12 -28.91 8.03
CA VAL A 28 -3.28 -28.95 7.15
C VAL A 28 -4.56 -29.05 7.97
N ARG A 29 -5.55 -28.24 7.63
CA ARG A 29 -6.88 -28.21 8.26
C ARG A 29 -7.94 -28.31 7.18
N ARG A 30 -8.97 -29.13 7.42
CA ARG A 30 -10.13 -29.25 6.53
C ARG A 30 -11.19 -28.25 6.95
N GLN A 31 -11.73 -27.48 6.01
CA GLN A 31 -12.82 -26.54 6.24
C GLN A 31 -13.96 -26.83 5.25
N LEU A 32 -15.11 -27.31 5.73
CA LEU A 32 -16.25 -27.55 4.83
C LEU A 32 -16.82 -26.22 4.29
N PRO A 33 -17.38 -26.19 3.07
CA PRO A 33 -17.92 -24.98 2.43
C PRO A 33 -18.91 -24.17 3.29
N SER A 34 -19.67 -24.82 4.16
CA SER A 34 -20.70 -24.22 5.01
C SER A 34 -20.25 -23.94 6.45
N SER A 35 -19.02 -24.29 6.83
CA SER A 35 -18.56 -24.26 8.23
C SER A 35 -17.96 -22.92 8.69
N GLY A 36 -17.81 -21.94 7.79
CA GLY A 36 -17.09 -20.70 8.06
C GLY A 36 -15.60 -20.92 8.40
N TYR A 37 -14.93 -19.88 8.93
CA TYR A 37 -13.48 -19.86 9.18
C TYR A 37 -13.07 -20.14 10.64
N GLY A 38 -14.01 -20.57 11.49
CA GLY A 38 -13.79 -20.70 12.93
C GLY A 38 -12.68 -21.69 13.29
N ASN A 39 -12.57 -22.80 12.54
CA ASN A 39 -11.54 -23.83 12.76
C ASN A 39 -10.11 -23.32 12.47
N LEU A 40 -9.94 -22.49 11.43
CA LEU A 40 -8.67 -21.89 11.03
C LEU A 40 -8.28 -20.78 12.01
N LEU A 41 -9.22 -19.92 12.40
CA LEU A 41 -8.94 -18.88 13.38
C LEU A 41 -8.69 -19.43 14.78
N SER A 42 -9.38 -20.50 15.19
CA SER A 42 -9.03 -21.17 16.45
C SER A 42 -7.60 -21.70 16.40
N HIS A 43 -7.19 -22.32 15.28
CA HIS A 43 -5.82 -22.77 15.11
C HIS A 43 -4.80 -21.62 15.24
N LEU A 44 -5.06 -20.48 14.59
CA LEU A 44 -4.19 -19.31 14.68
C LEU A 44 -4.12 -18.78 16.12
N ARG A 45 -5.25 -18.57 16.79
CA ARG A 45 -5.26 -18.10 18.19
C ARG A 45 -4.51 -19.04 19.15
N ASP A 46 -4.63 -20.34 18.95
CA ASP A 46 -4.03 -21.34 19.86
C ASP A 46 -2.53 -21.56 19.61
N LYS A 47 -2.03 -21.33 18.39
CA LYS A 47 -0.66 -21.70 17.98
C LYS A 47 0.19 -20.55 17.48
N HIS A 48 -0.43 -19.42 17.13
CA HIS A 48 0.17 -18.25 16.52
C HIS A 48 -0.47 -16.98 17.11
N PRO A 49 -0.26 -16.66 18.41
CA PRO A 49 -0.96 -15.56 19.09
C PRO A 49 -0.76 -14.19 18.42
N ASP A 50 0.37 -14.00 17.72
CA ASP A 50 0.71 -12.74 17.04
C ASP A 50 0.23 -12.65 15.57
N TYR A 51 -0.61 -13.60 15.11
CA TYR A 51 -1.04 -13.69 13.71
C TYR A 51 -1.71 -12.42 13.17
N GLU A 52 -2.32 -11.60 14.03
CA GLU A 52 -2.97 -10.35 13.62
C GLU A 52 -1.94 -9.30 13.18
N ALA A 53 -0.80 -9.21 13.87
CA ALA A 53 0.28 -8.29 13.51
C ALA A 53 0.92 -8.68 12.17
N ASP A 54 1.12 -9.98 11.96
CA ASP A 54 1.63 -10.50 10.70
C ASP A 54 0.66 -10.28 9.53
N TYR A 55 -0.63 -10.51 9.76
CA TYR A 55 -1.67 -10.18 8.78
C TYR A 55 -1.63 -8.69 8.41
N LEU A 56 -1.53 -7.79 9.38
CA LEU A 56 -1.43 -6.35 9.13
C LEU A 56 -0.18 -5.98 8.33
N THR A 57 0.95 -6.63 8.63
CA THR A 57 2.21 -6.46 7.89
C THR A 57 2.06 -6.92 6.45
N HIS A 58 1.47 -8.11 6.23
CA HIS A 58 1.20 -8.62 4.89
C HIS A 58 0.20 -7.77 4.12
N ALA A 59 -0.89 -7.32 4.75
CA ALA A 59 -1.88 -6.45 4.13
C ALA A 59 -1.25 -5.11 3.71
N SER A 60 -0.34 -4.57 4.52
CA SER A 60 0.42 -3.35 4.20
C SER A 60 1.39 -3.58 3.03
N SER A 61 2.05 -4.74 2.99
CA SER A 61 2.91 -5.14 1.88
C SER A 61 2.14 -5.35 0.58
N LEU A 62 0.96 -5.97 0.63
CA LEU A 62 0.02 -6.11 -0.50
C LEU A 62 -0.51 -4.75 -0.97
N ALA A 63 -0.78 -3.80 -0.08
CA ALA A 63 -1.10 -2.44 -0.52
C ALA A 63 0.07 -1.79 -1.29
N GLY A 64 1.31 -2.11 -0.91
CA GLY A 64 2.52 -1.77 -1.67
C GLY A 64 2.61 -2.50 -3.03
N ASN A 65 2.20 -3.77 -3.09
CA ASN A 65 2.24 -4.56 -4.34
C ASN A 65 1.09 -4.22 -5.31
N LEU A 66 -0.08 -3.84 -4.83
CA LEU A 66 -1.20 -3.42 -5.67
C LEU A 66 -0.83 -2.13 -6.43
N HIS A 67 -0.05 -1.26 -5.77
CA HIS A 67 0.61 -0.13 -6.41
C HIS A 67 1.53 -0.57 -7.58
N SER A 68 2.26 -1.68 -7.42
CA SER A 68 3.14 -2.23 -8.46
C SER A 68 2.39 -2.90 -9.62
N PHE A 69 1.13 -3.29 -9.43
CA PHE A 69 0.25 -3.81 -10.48
C PHE A 69 -0.62 -2.74 -11.14
N GLY A 70 -0.34 -1.45 -10.89
CA GLY A 70 -1.09 -0.33 -11.49
C GLY A 70 -2.43 -0.01 -10.82
N PHE A 71 -2.74 -0.65 -9.68
CA PHE A 71 -3.93 -0.30 -8.89
C PHE A 71 -3.59 0.84 -7.91
N VAL A 72 -3.86 2.07 -8.35
CA VAL A 72 -3.68 3.28 -7.52
C VAL A 72 -4.97 3.54 -6.73
N SER A 73 -4.87 3.72 -5.41
CA SER A 73 -6.03 4.11 -4.61
C SER A 73 -6.55 5.49 -5.03
N GLU A 74 -7.86 5.73 -4.93
CA GLU A 74 -8.47 7.02 -5.28
C GLU A 74 -7.82 8.19 -4.51
N LYS A 75 -7.40 7.96 -3.26
CA LYS A 75 -6.67 8.95 -2.46
C LYS A 75 -5.32 9.31 -3.08
N VAL A 76 -4.55 8.31 -3.54
CA VAL A 76 -3.23 8.56 -4.14
C VAL A 76 -3.39 9.24 -5.50
N ALA A 77 -4.35 8.80 -6.32
CA ALA A 77 -4.67 9.46 -7.59
C ALA A 77 -5.05 10.94 -7.35
N ASN A 78 -5.87 11.21 -6.35
CA ASN A 78 -6.26 12.58 -6.00
C ASN A 78 -5.07 13.45 -5.58
N ILE A 79 -4.14 12.91 -4.76
CA ILE A 79 -2.93 13.63 -4.36
C ILE A 79 -2.04 13.90 -5.57
N TYR A 80 -1.85 12.90 -6.43
CA TYR A 80 -1.05 13.00 -7.64
C TYR A 80 -1.57 14.10 -8.59
N HIS A 81 -2.88 14.15 -8.86
CA HIS A 81 -3.45 15.20 -9.72
C HIS A 81 -3.33 16.61 -9.11
N TRP A 82 -3.38 16.75 -7.79
CA TRP A 82 -3.06 18.03 -7.15
C TRP A 82 -1.59 18.40 -7.29
N MET A 83 -0.68 17.42 -7.30
CA MET A 83 0.74 17.67 -7.59
C MET A 83 0.97 18.09 -9.04
N GLU A 84 0.39 17.37 -10.01
CA GLU A 84 0.46 17.76 -11.44
C GLU A 84 -0.03 19.20 -11.62
N TRP A 85 -1.16 19.57 -11.00
CA TRP A 85 -1.68 20.94 -11.06
C TRP A 85 -0.67 21.99 -10.57
N VAL A 86 0.02 21.74 -9.47
CA VAL A 86 0.95 22.70 -8.88
C VAL A 86 2.28 22.70 -9.62
N VAL A 87 2.82 21.52 -9.94
CA VAL A 87 4.16 21.33 -10.50
C VAL A 87 4.16 21.63 -12.00
N ASP A 88 3.29 20.98 -12.78
CA ASP A 88 3.34 21.06 -14.25
C ASP A 88 2.89 22.42 -14.76
N ARG A 89 1.96 23.07 -14.04
CA ARG A 89 1.51 24.43 -14.36
C ARG A 89 2.22 25.53 -13.58
N ASN A 90 3.15 25.16 -12.69
CA ASN A 90 3.87 26.11 -11.82
C ASN A 90 2.91 27.05 -11.04
N MET A 91 1.83 26.50 -10.50
CA MET A 91 0.83 27.25 -9.72
C MET A 91 1.29 27.39 -8.26
N PRO A 92 0.93 28.48 -7.55
CA PRO A 92 1.27 28.60 -6.14
C PRO A 92 0.51 27.56 -5.29
N LEU A 93 1.14 27.06 -4.24
CA LEU A 93 0.52 26.06 -3.35
C LEU A 93 -0.78 26.54 -2.70
N SER A 94 -0.98 27.86 -2.56
CA SER A 94 -2.21 28.44 -2.04
C SER A 94 -3.44 28.19 -2.93
N GLU A 95 -3.25 27.86 -4.20
CA GLU A 95 -4.36 27.60 -5.14
C GLU A 95 -5.24 26.44 -4.69
N VAL A 96 -4.67 25.41 -4.06
CA VAL A 96 -5.47 24.27 -3.60
C VAL A 96 -6.38 24.63 -2.43
N ASP A 97 -6.06 25.74 -1.75
CA ASP A 97 -6.90 26.34 -0.72
C ASP A 97 -7.86 27.41 -1.24
N HIS A 98 -7.66 27.89 -2.47
CA HIS A 98 -8.43 28.98 -3.04
C HIS A 98 -9.90 28.56 -3.28
N PRO A 99 -10.91 29.31 -2.79
CA PRO A 99 -12.30 28.90 -2.86
C PRO A 99 -12.81 28.63 -4.29
N THR A 100 -12.43 29.46 -5.25
CA THR A 100 -12.83 29.28 -6.66
C THR A 100 -12.21 28.03 -7.25
N THR A 101 -10.93 27.78 -6.97
CA THR A 101 -10.20 26.61 -7.46
C THR A 101 -10.81 25.32 -6.88
N ARG A 102 -11.18 25.34 -5.60
CA ARG A 102 -11.92 24.25 -4.95
C ARG A 102 -13.30 24.03 -5.56
N SER A 103 -14.03 25.09 -5.86
CA SER A 103 -15.38 25.00 -6.44
C SER A 103 -15.38 24.49 -7.88
N MET A 104 -14.31 24.76 -8.65
CA MET A 104 -14.19 24.35 -10.05
C MET A 104 -13.55 22.97 -10.21
N SER A 105 -12.74 22.55 -9.24
CA SER A 105 -12.04 21.27 -9.29
C SER A 105 -12.98 20.09 -9.02
N ARG A 106 -12.78 18.97 -9.74
CA ARG A 106 -13.40 17.68 -9.45
C ARG A 106 -12.62 16.87 -8.40
N LEU A 107 -11.46 17.37 -7.96
CA LEU A 107 -10.60 16.69 -7.01
C LEU A 107 -11.13 16.86 -5.58
N LYS A 108 -10.96 15.83 -4.76
CA LYS A 108 -11.23 15.90 -3.33
C LYS A 108 -10.32 16.93 -2.69
N HIS A 109 -10.91 17.70 -1.80
CA HIS A 109 -10.25 18.79 -1.09
C HIS A 109 -9.00 18.30 -0.34
N ILE A 110 -7.89 19.03 -0.52
CA ILE A 110 -6.63 18.87 0.21
C ILE A 110 -6.15 20.27 0.63
N SER A 111 -5.52 20.38 1.80
CA SER A 111 -4.90 21.64 2.20
C SER A 111 -3.50 21.82 1.60
N SER A 112 -3.08 23.05 1.34
CA SER A 112 -1.71 23.36 0.87
C SER A 112 -0.64 22.72 1.76
N LYS A 113 -0.82 22.79 3.08
CA LYS A 113 0.08 22.17 4.07
C LYS A 113 0.21 20.67 3.88
N THR A 114 -0.89 19.99 3.56
CA THR A 114 -0.90 18.54 3.33
C THR A 114 -0.25 18.20 2.00
N LEU A 115 -0.59 18.95 0.94
CA LEU A 115 0.02 18.78 -0.38
C LEU A 115 1.54 18.98 -0.33
N ASN A 116 2.01 20.02 0.37
CA ASN A 116 3.44 20.28 0.54
C ASN A 116 4.20 19.13 1.22
N LYS A 117 3.59 18.48 2.23
CA LYS A 117 4.18 17.29 2.86
C LYS A 117 4.37 16.16 1.86
N TYR A 118 3.38 15.93 1.01
CA TYR A 118 3.47 14.89 -0.02
C TYR A 118 4.50 15.27 -1.08
N LEU A 119 4.55 16.53 -1.54
CA LEU A 119 5.55 16.99 -2.51
C LEU A 119 6.98 16.77 -1.99
N ALA A 120 7.23 17.14 -0.74
CA ALA A 120 8.53 16.91 -0.10
C ALA A 120 8.87 15.41 0.02
N ALA A 121 7.88 14.55 0.28
CA ALA A 121 8.09 13.11 0.32
C ALA A 121 8.37 12.53 -1.07
N THR A 122 7.65 12.97 -2.09
CA THR A 122 7.85 12.58 -3.49
C THR A 122 9.24 13.02 -3.96
N ALA A 123 9.66 14.25 -3.68
CA ALA A 123 10.99 14.75 -4.03
C ALA A 123 12.09 13.86 -3.46
N ARG A 124 12.04 13.54 -2.15
CA ARG A 124 13.00 12.62 -1.51
C ARG A 124 13.02 11.23 -2.15
N ALA A 125 11.85 10.70 -2.52
CA ALA A 125 11.76 9.40 -3.17
C ALA A 125 12.41 9.42 -4.57
N VAL A 126 12.13 10.47 -5.35
CA VAL A 126 12.71 10.67 -6.69
C VAL A 126 14.22 10.87 -6.60
N GLU A 127 14.70 11.72 -5.69
CA GLU A 127 16.13 11.91 -5.43
C GLU A 127 16.84 10.59 -5.09
N LYS A 128 16.22 9.75 -4.26
CA LYS A 128 16.75 8.44 -3.90
C LYS A 128 16.85 7.51 -5.12
N GLU A 129 15.85 7.50 -6.00
CA GLU A 129 15.89 6.69 -7.23
C GLU A 129 16.93 7.22 -8.23
N ILE A 130 17.00 8.55 -8.41
CA ILE A 130 18.01 9.18 -9.26
C ILE A 130 19.42 8.86 -8.75
N ALA A 131 19.66 8.91 -7.45
CA ALA A 131 20.95 8.59 -6.84
C ALA A 131 21.43 7.15 -7.12
N LYS A 132 20.53 6.20 -7.39
CA LYS A 132 20.90 4.84 -7.82
C LYS A 132 21.45 4.80 -9.25
N THR A 133 21.05 5.74 -10.09
CA THR A 133 21.41 5.80 -11.51
C THR A 133 22.65 6.65 -11.78
N ILE A 134 22.96 7.60 -10.89
CA ILE A 134 24.15 8.43 -11.00
C ILE A 134 25.36 7.62 -10.51
N PRO A 135 26.40 7.39 -11.35
CA PRO A 135 27.63 6.75 -10.91
C PRO A 135 28.30 7.59 -9.81
N PRO A 136 29.01 6.96 -8.84
CA PRO A 136 29.77 7.73 -7.86
C PRO A 136 30.74 8.68 -8.57
N CYS A 137 30.62 9.97 -8.27
CA CYS A 137 31.51 11.01 -8.77
C CYS A 137 32.94 10.67 -8.30
N GLY A 138 33.75 10.09 -9.19
CA GLY A 138 35.09 9.60 -8.84
C GLY A 138 35.63 8.48 -9.73
N ALA A 139 34.80 7.79 -10.51
CA ALA A 139 35.31 6.83 -11.51
C ALA A 139 35.66 7.53 -12.83
N SER A 140 36.53 8.55 -12.78
CA SER A 140 37.27 8.98 -13.97
C SER A 140 38.17 7.82 -14.39
N ARG A 141 37.66 7.03 -15.33
CA ARG A 141 38.38 5.96 -16.00
C ARG A 141 39.42 6.58 -16.93
N VAL A 142 40.69 6.52 -16.50
CA VAL A 142 41.86 6.07 -17.32
C VAL A 142 42.37 7.12 -18.33
N PRO A 143 43.68 7.23 -18.64
CA PRO A 143 44.61 6.17 -19.05
C PRO A 143 45.48 5.55 -17.95
#